data_AF-A0A645A0N2-F1
#
_entry.id   AF-A0A645A0N2-F1
#
_cell.length_a   1.000
_cell.length_b   1.000
_cell.length_c   1.000
_cell.angle_alpha   90.00
_cell.angle_beta   90.00
_cell.angle_gamma   90.00
#
_symmetry.space_group_name_H-M   'P 1'
#
loop_
_entity.id
_entity.type
_entity.pdbx_description
1 polymer ?
#
loop_
_entity_poly.entity_id
_entity_poly.type
_entity_poly.pdbx_seq_one_letter_code
_entity_poly.pdbx_strand_id
1 'polypeptide(L)'
;MRAAGMNATVSSIHINGWFGEHNKLEGARWIVRELFGRDLERELDHWAYVGDSTNDQLMFKHFKNSIGVANIARFVPQLKDFPKYITQGERGAGFAEVAKKLLEP
;
A
#
# COMPACT_ATOMS: atom_id res chain seq x y z
N MET A 1 15.98 4.02 17.21
CA MET A 1 15.76 4.18 15.75
C MET A 1 15.60 5.65 15.38
N ARG A 2 14.47 6.30 15.70
CA ARG A 2 14.28 7.73 15.36
C ARG A 2 15.31 8.68 15.98
N ALA A 3 15.66 8.48 17.25
CA ALA A 3 16.73 9.24 17.91
C ALA A 3 18.12 9.09 17.25
N ALA A 4 18.32 8.06 16.43
CA ALA A 4 19.53 7.84 15.65
C ALA A 4 19.41 8.37 14.20
N GLY A 5 18.37 9.17 13.89
CA GLY A 5 18.16 9.78 12.57
C GLY A 5 17.43 8.89 11.55
N MET A 6 16.87 7.74 11.97
CA MET A 6 16.15 6.83 11.07
C MET A 6 14.66 7.19 10.97
N ASN A 7 14.10 7.04 9.77
CA ASN A 7 12.67 6.83 9.61
C ASN A 7 12.28 5.47 10.21
N ALA A 8 11.09 5.36 10.79
CA ALA A 8 10.61 4.09 11.35
C ALA A 8 9.08 3.94 11.26
N THR A 9 8.62 2.78 10.82
CA THR A 9 7.21 2.40 10.71
C THR A 9 6.95 1.01 11.27
N VAL A 10 5.72 0.79 11.75
CA VAL A 10 5.26 -0.52 12.22
C VAL A 10 4.46 -1.17 11.08
N SER A 11 4.81 -2.39 10.71
CA SER A 11 4.01 -3.24 9.82
C SER A 11 3.24 -4.30 10.63
N SER A 12 2.52 -5.19 9.95
CA SER A 12 1.79 -6.28 10.59
C SER A 12 2.68 -7.38 11.21
N ILE A 13 3.99 -7.40 10.92
CA ILE A 13 4.95 -8.41 11.42
C ILE A 13 6.31 -7.85 11.87
N HIS A 14 6.69 -6.64 11.45
CA HIS A 14 8.02 -6.07 11.70
C HIS A 14 7.95 -4.59 12.11
N ILE A 15 9.03 -4.09 12.70
CA ILE A 15 9.34 -2.67 12.75
C ILE A 15 10.38 -2.40 11.65
N ASN A 16 10.01 -1.57 10.66
CA ASN A 16 10.92 -1.17 9.59
C ASN A 16 11.62 0.13 9.99
N GLY A 17 12.93 0.22 9.75
CA GLY A 17 13.64 1.49 9.82
C GLY A 17 14.68 1.65 8.74
N TRP A 18 14.85 2.87 8.26
CA TRP A 18 15.74 3.22 7.15
C TRP A 18 16.23 4.67 7.27
N PHE A 19 17.27 4.99 6.52
CA PHE A 19 17.78 6.36 6.37
C PHE A 19 17.33 6.97 5.04
N GLY A 20 17.13 8.29 5.02
CA GLY A 20 16.63 9.03 3.85
C GLY A 20 15.11 9.01 3.71
N GLU A 21 14.62 9.67 2.65
CA GLU A 21 13.19 9.97 2.44
C GLU A 21 12.42 8.87 1.67
N HIS A 22 13.03 7.69 1.50
CA HIS A 22 12.42 6.60 0.75
C HIS A 22 11.10 6.17 1.37
N ASN A 23 10.11 5.93 0.53
CA ASN A 23 8.81 5.41 0.95
C ASN A 23 8.24 4.50 -0.15
N LYS A 24 7.11 3.84 0.15
CA LYS A 24 6.47 2.89 -0.77
C LYS A 24 6.08 3.53 -2.11
N LEU A 25 5.70 4.81 -2.12
CA LEU A 25 5.30 5.50 -3.33
C LEU A 25 6.50 5.76 -4.23
N GLU A 26 7.62 6.24 -3.67
CA GLU A 26 8.87 6.40 -4.42
C GLU A 26 9.36 5.05 -4.98
N GLY A 27 9.26 3.98 -4.20
CA GLY A 27 9.58 2.63 -4.67
C GLY A 27 8.68 2.18 -5.83
N ALA A 28 7.37 2.43 -5.74
CA ALA A 28 6.40 2.11 -6.80
C ALA A 28 6.68 2.90 -8.08
N ARG A 29 6.91 4.22 -7.98
CA ARG A 29 7.29 5.08 -9.11
C ARG A 29 8.56 4.57 -9.79
N TRP A 30 9.58 4.22 -9.00
CA TRP A 30 10.84 3.71 -9.51
C TRP A 30 10.66 2.39 -10.26
N ILE A 31 10.02 1.38 -9.66
CA ILE A 31 9.94 0.05 -10.26
C ILE A 31 9.05 0.02 -11.51
N VAL A 32 7.97 0.82 -11.54
CA VAL A 32 7.09 0.92 -12.71
C VAL A 32 7.81 1.56 -13.89
N ARG A 33 8.60 2.61 -13.62
CA ARG A 33 9.44 3.24 -14.65
C ARG A 33 10.53 2.27 -15.14
N GLU A 34 11.21 1.59 -14.23
CA GLU A 34 12.35 0.73 -14.56
C GLU A 34 11.94 -0.48 -15.39
N LEU A 35 10.84 -1.16 -15.01
CA LEU A 35 10.44 -2.39 -15.66
C LEU A 35 9.55 -2.16 -16.90
N PHE A 36 8.79 -1.08 -16.93
CA PHE A 36 7.77 -0.86 -17.98
C PHE A 36 7.96 0.44 -18.77
N GLY A 37 8.89 1.33 -18.37
CA GLY A 37 9.06 2.63 -19.01
C GLY A 37 7.86 3.57 -18.83
N ARG A 38 7.00 3.32 -17.84
CA ARG A 38 5.73 4.05 -17.63
C ARG A 38 5.85 5.07 -16.51
N ASP A 39 5.09 6.15 -16.63
CA ASP A 39 4.93 7.17 -15.59
C ASP A 39 3.70 6.82 -14.73
N LEU A 40 3.96 6.24 -13.56
CA LEU A 40 2.91 5.81 -12.63
C LEU A 40 1.93 6.94 -12.28
N GLU A 41 2.41 8.18 -12.12
CA GLU A 41 1.57 9.32 -11.70
C GLU A 41 0.51 9.67 -12.74
N ARG A 42 0.83 9.49 -14.02
CA ARG A 42 -0.10 9.76 -15.13
C ARG A 42 -1.12 8.65 -15.33
N GLU A 43 -0.93 7.50 -14.69
CA GLU A 43 -1.66 6.28 -14.98
C GLU A 43 -2.30 5.66 -13.75
N LEU A 44 -2.38 6.37 -12.62
CA LEU A 44 -2.91 5.84 -11.35
C LEU A 44 -4.29 5.18 -11.47
N ASP A 45 -5.06 5.51 -12.51
CA ASP A 45 -6.38 4.92 -12.80
C ASP A 45 -6.29 3.48 -13.32
N HIS A 46 -5.14 3.09 -13.88
CA HIS A 46 -4.86 1.76 -14.42
C HIS A 46 -4.15 0.84 -13.42
N TRP A 47 -3.78 1.35 -12.25
CA TRP A 47 -3.08 0.60 -11.22
C TRP A 47 -3.95 0.46 -9.98
N ALA A 48 -3.80 -0.69 -9.31
CA ALA A 48 -4.42 -0.95 -8.03
C ALA A 48 -3.34 -1.17 -6.96
N TYR A 49 -3.57 -0.64 -5.76
CA TYR A 49 -2.71 -0.87 -4.61
C TYR A 49 -3.44 -1.69 -3.55
N VAL A 50 -2.81 -2.75 -3.05
CA VAL A 50 -3.36 -3.60 -2.00
C VAL A 50 -2.44 -3.54 -0.77
N GLY A 51 -2.99 -3.17 0.39
CA GLY A 51 -2.25 -3.04 1.66
C GLY A 51 -3.01 -3.59 2.87
N ASP A 52 -2.35 -3.63 4.02
CA ASP A 52 -2.89 -4.32 5.22
C ASP A 52 -2.58 -3.64 6.55
N SER A 53 -1.80 -2.56 6.58
CA SER A 53 -1.35 -1.91 7.82
C SER A 53 -1.20 -0.38 7.74
N THR A 54 -0.79 0.24 8.84
CA THR A 54 -0.64 1.70 8.93
C THR A 54 0.47 2.26 8.04
N ASN A 55 1.45 1.45 7.63
CA ASN A 55 2.53 1.89 6.73
C ASN A 55 2.08 1.98 5.25
N ASP A 56 0.83 1.61 4.95
CA ASP A 56 0.22 1.67 3.62
C ASP A 56 -0.56 2.97 3.37
N GLN A 57 -0.76 3.81 4.40
CA GLN A 57 -1.61 5.01 4.31
C GLN A 57 -1.22 5.98 3.20
N LEU A 58 0.08 6.17 2.98
CA LEU A 58 0.56 7.01 1.89
C LEU A 58 0.06 6.49 0.53
N MET A 59 0.05 5.17 0.35
CA MET A 59 -0.42 4.53 -0.87
C MET A 59 -1.95 4.61 -0.97
N PHE A 60 -2.67 4.43 0.15
CA PHE A 60 -4.13 4.59 0.19
C PHE A 60 -4.58 6.00 -0.20
N LYS A 61 -3.83 7.02 0.20
CA LYS A 61 -4.05 8.41 -0.17
C LYS A 61 -3.83 8.67 -1.67
N HIS A 62 -2.80 8.06 -2.26
CA HIS A 62 -2.36 8.37 -3.63
C HIS A 62 -3.10 7.56 -4.69
N PHE A 63 -3.37 6.28 -4.45
CA PHE A 63 -4.01 5.42 -5.45
C PHE A 63 -5.53 5.58 -5.44
N LYS A 64 -6.12 5.83 -6.61
CA LYS A 64 -7.58 5.86 -6.76
C LYS A 64 -8.19 4.48 -6.51
N ASN A 65 -7.55 3.43 -7.03
CA ASN A 65 -7.94 2.05 -6.76
C ASN A 65 -7.12 1.49 -5.58
N SER A 66 -7.30 2.06 -4.38
CA SER A 66 -6.63 1.58 -3.17
C SER A 66 -7.52 0.61 -2.39
N ILE A 67 -6.97 -0.55 -2.02
CA ILE A 67 -7.66 -1.64 -1.36
C ILE A 67 -6.93 -2.05 -0.07
N GLY A 68 -7.66 -2.18 1.02
CA GLY A 68 -7.20 -2.80 2.25
C GLY A 68 -7.69 -4.24 2.34
N VAL A 69 -6.83 -5.20 2.67
CA VAL A 69 -7.32 -6.53 3.05
C VAL A 69 -7.91 -6.53 4.46
N ALA A 70 -8.85 -7.43 4.79
CA ALA A 70 -9.70 -7.31 5.97
C ALA A 70 -8.95 -7.12 7.31
N ASN A 71 -7.73 -7.66 7.44
CA ASN A 71 -6.91 -7.48 8.63
C ASN A 71 -6.35 -6.05 8.82
N ILE A 72 -6.66 -5.12 7.92
CA ILE A 72 -6.49 -3.67 8.12
C ILE A 72 -7.41 -3.14 9.23
N ALA A 73 -8.53 -3.82 9.52
CA ALA A 73 -9.55 -3.38 10.47
C ALA A 73 -8.97 -3.02 11.85
N ARG A 74 -8.01 -3.80 12.35
CA ARG A 74 -7.32 -3.52 13.63
C ARG A 74 -6.50 -2.22 13.64
N PHE A 75 -6.16 -1.70 12.47
CA PHE A 75 -5.38 -0.48 12.29
C PHE A 75 -6.25 0.74 11.94
N VAL A 76 -7.52 0.55 11.56
CA VAL A 76 -8.46 1.62 11.18
C VAL A 76 -8.47 2.79 12.18
N PRO A 77 -8.49 2.59 13.52
CA PRO A 77 -8.44 3.70 14.47
C PRO A 77 -7.16 4.55 14.41
N GLN A 78 -6.10 4.03 13.79
CA GLN A 78 -4.79 4.67 13.66
C GLN A 78 -4.57 5.26 12.26
N LEU A 79 -5.49 5.03 11.30
CA LEU A 79 -5.39 5.56 9.95
C LEU A 79 -5.92 6.99 9.88
N LYS A 80 -5.21 7.83 9.14
CA LYS A 80 -5.65 9.15 8.67
C LYS A 80 -6.17 9.08 7.24
N ASP A 81 -5.50 8.28 6.41
CA ASP A 81 -5.86 8.03 5.02
C ASP A 81 -6.31 6.57 4.88
N PHE A 82 -7.53 6.37 4.38
CA PHE A 82 -8.19 5.06 4.32
C PHE A 82 -8.15 4.49 2.89
N PRO A 83 -8.09 3.15 2.73
CA PRO A 83 -8.30 2.54 1.43
C PRO A 83 -9.72 2.81 0.93
N LYS A 84 -9.91 2.87 -0.39
CA LYS A 84 -11.25 3.06 -0.99
C LYS A 84 -12.13 1.82 -0.87
N TYR A 85 -11.52 0.65 -0.86
CA TYR A 85 -12.21 -0.63 -0.74
C TYR A 85 -11.58 -1.48 0.37
N ILE A 86 -12.38 -2.30 1.03
CA ILE A 86 -11.89 -3.29 1.99
C ILE A 86 -12.45 -4.65 1.58
N THR A 87 -11.57 -5.64 1.42
CA THR A 87 -11.96 -7.02 1.07
C THR A 87 -12.61 -7.70 2.27
N GLN A 88 -13.36 -8.78 2.03
CA GLN A 88 -13.86 -9.62 3.11
C GLN A 88 -12.76 -10.53 3.67
N GLY A 89 -11.90 -11.05 2.81
CA GLY A 89 -10.78 -11.91 3.22
C GLY A 89 -9.62 -11.16 3.86
N GLU A 90 -8.94 -11.77 4.83
CA GLU A 90 -7.69 -11.27 5.37
C GLU A 90 -6.49 -11.71 4.52
N ARG A 91 -5.38 -10.95 4.58
CA ARG A 91 -4.07 -11.31 4.02
C ARG A 91 -4.19 -11.85 2.59
N GLY A 92 -3.63 -13.04 2.32
CA GLY A 92 -3.67 -13.67 1.00
C GLY A 92 -5.07 -13.98 0.49
N ALA A 93 -6.04 -14.28 1.36
CA ALA A 93 -7.42 -14.52 0.94
C ALA A 93 -8.06 -13.23 0.40
N GLY A 94 -7.80 -12.10 1.07
CA GLY A 94 -8.22 -10.78 0.57
C GLY A 94 -7.55 -10.43 -0.76
N PHE A 95 -6.26 -10.70 -0.91
CA PHE A 95 -5.58 -10.49 -2.20
C PHE A 95 -6.19 -11.33 -3.33
N ALA A 96 -6.52 -12.61 -3.07
CA ALA A 96 -7.18 -13.48 -4.04
C ALA A 96 -8.58 -12.96 -4.43
N GLU A 97 -9.32 -12.38 -3.49
CA GLU A 97 -10.60 -11.71 -3.75
C GLU A 97 -10.45 -10.54 -4.73
N VAL A 98 -9.43 -9.68 -4.51
CA VAL A 98 -9.11 -8.58 -5.45
C VAL A 98 -8.76 -9.11 -6.83
N ALA A 99 -7.85 -10.09 -6.91
CA ALA A 99 -7.43 -10.66 -8.17
C ALA A 99 -8.61 -11.27 -8.94
N LYS A 100 -9.48 -12.01 -8.26
CA LYS A 100 -10.71 -12.53 -8.86
C LYS A 100 -11.56 -11.40 -9.44
N LYS A 101 -11.78 -10.33 -8.68
CA LYS A 101 -12.60 -9.20 -9.12
C LYS A 101 -12.03 -8.47 -10.34
N LEU A 102 -10.71 -8.36 -10.43
CA LEU A 102 -10.02 -7.72 -11.57
C LEU A 102 -9.97 -8.59 -12.83
N LEU A 103 -10.06 -9.92 -12.67
CA LEU A 103 -10.03 -10.88 -13.77
C LEU A 103 -11.42 -11.32 -14.24
N GLU A 104 -12.48 -10.86 -13.58
CA GLU A 104 -13.85 -11.05 -14.04
C GLU A 104 -14.05 -10.32 -15.39
N PRO A 105 -14.63 -10.98 -16.41
CA PRO A 105 -14.82 -10.43 -17.75
C PRO A 105 -15.91 -9.33 -17.82
#